data_AF-A0AA43B915-F1
#
_entry.id   AF-A0AA43B915-F1
#
_cell.length_a   1.000
_cell.length_b   1.000
_cell.length_c   1.000
_cell.angle_alpha   90.00
_cell.angle_beta   90.00
_cell.angle_gamma   90.00
#
_symmetry.space_group_name_H-M   'P 1'
#
loop_
_entity.id
_entity.type
_entity.pdbx_description
1 polymer ?
#
loop_
_entity_poly.entity_id
_entity_poly.type
_entity_poly.pdbx_seq_one_letter_code
_entity_poly.pdbx_strand_id
1 'polypeptide(L)' 'VDITGMSIQAQDIVGAFAALLASPDVRSKRLAFVCSSTLARLQAQRLTDREGVEFFDRMGDAEAWLFG' A
#
# COMPACT_ATOMS: atom_id res chain seq x y z
N VAL A 1 -2.18 5.46 -3.96
CA VAL A 1 -2.22 6.31 -2.75
C VAL A 1 -0.78 6.72 -2.46
N ASP A 2 -0.46 8.01 -2.54
CA ASP A 2 0.89 8.53 -2.29
C ASP A 2 1.02 8.94 -0.82
N ILE A 3 1.94 8.32 -0.07
CA ILE A 3 2.20 8.58 1.36
C ILE A 3 3.64 9.02 1.62
N THR A 4 4.38 9.41 0.57
CA THR A 4 5.83 9.70 0.64
C THR A 4 6.20 10.88 1.55
N GLY A 5 5.27 11.82 1.81
CA GLY A 5 5.49 13.00 2.67
C GLY A 5 4.95 12.91 4.09
N MET A 6 4.37 11.77 4.52
CA MET A 6 3.66 11.70 5.79
C MET A 6 4.61 11.35 6.95
N SER A 7 4.89 12.32 7.82
CA SER A 7 5.69 12.14 9.06
C SER A 7 4.90 11.45 10.19
N ILE A 8 3.82 10.73 9.86
CA ILE A 8 2.82 10.25 10.81
C ILE A 8 2.99 8.75 11.03
N GLN A 9 2.95 8.39 12.30
CA GLN A 9 3.17 7.06 12.85
C GLN A 9 2.51 5.98 11.99
N ALA A 10 3.29 4.94 11.68
CA ALA A 10 2.93 3.86 10.77
C ALA A 10 1.55 3.23 11.05
N GLN A 11 1.05 3.34 12.28
CA GLN A 11 -0.21 2.75 12.72
C GLN A 11 -1.46 3.40 12.08
N ASP A 12 -1.46 4.70 11.82
CA ASP A 12 -2.61 5.39 11.19
C ASP A 12 -2.72 5.04 9.70
N ILE A 13 -1.57 4.95 9.02
CA ILE A 13 -1.46 4.48 7.64
C ILE A 13 -1.91 3.02 7.53
N VAL A 14 -1.51 2.18 8.49
CA VAL A 14 -1.91 0.78 8.63
C VAL A 14 -3.43 0.65 8.81
N GLY A 15 -4.06 1.49 9.63
CA GLY A 15 -5.51 1.50 9.81
C GLY A 15 -6.27 1.91 8.55
N ALA A 16 -5.83 3.00 7.89
CA ALA A 16 -6.38 3.44 6.62
C ALA A 16 -6.20 2.38 5.52
N PHE A 17 -5.09 1.65 5.53
CA PHE A 17 -4.79 0.54 4.62
C PHE A 17 -5.75 -0.63 4.80
N ALA A 18 -5.95 -1.09 6.04
CA ALA A 18 -6.88 -2.18 6.33
C ALA A 18 -8.31 -1.80 5.93
N ALA A 19 -8.73 -0.56 6.18
CA ALA A 19 -10.02 -0.04 5.76
C ALA A 19 -10.18 0.03 4.23
N LEU A 20 -9.13 0.46 3.51
CA LEU A 20 -9.12 0.48 2.05
C LEU A 20 -9.27 -0.93 1.49
N LEU A 21 -8.48 -1.90 1.98
CA LEU A 21 -8.53 -3.29 1.52
C LEU A 21 -9.86 -3.99 1.82
N ALA A 22 -10.53 -3.61 2.90
CA ALA A 22 -11.85 -4.11 3.24
C ALA A 22 -12.95 -3.53 2.33
N SER A 23 -12.67 -2.49 1.55
CA SER A 23 -13.64 -1.89 0.65
C SER A 23 -13.97 -2.82 -0.54
N PRO A 24 -15.26 -3.06 -0.85
CA PRO A 24 -15.68 -3.95 -1.93
C PRO A 24 -15.12 -3.54 -3.30
N ASP A 25 -14.92 -2.25 -3.53
CA ASP A 25 -14.51 -1.69 -4.83
C ASP A 25 -13.07 -2.01 -5.23
N VAL A 26 -12.24 -2.37 -4.24
CA VAL A 26 -10.83 -2.76 -4.45
C VAL A 26 -10.59 -4.24 -4.20
N ARG A 27 -11.63 -5.01 -3.85
CA ARG A 27 -11.54 -6.47 -3.65
C ARG A 27 -11.19 -7.25 -4.92
N SER A 28 -11.44 -6.66 -6.09
CA SER A 28 -11.20 -7.30 -7.40
C SER A 28 -10.08 -6.63 -8.20
N LYS A 29 -9.43 -5.61 -7.65
CA LYS A 29 -8.43 -4.80 -8.37
C LYS A 29 -7.04 -5.01 -7.80
N ARG A 30 -6.03 -4.89 -8.66
CA ARG A 30 -4.61 -4.78 -8.27
C ARG A 30 -4.41 -3.45 -7.56
N LEU A 31 -3.61 -3.46 -6.49
CA LEU A 31 -3.29 -2.28 -5.70
C LEU A 31 -1.77 -2.16 -5.57
N ALA A 32 -1.24 -1.01 -5.96
CA ALA A 32 0.16 -0.67 -5.78
C ALA A 32 0.29 0.40 -4.68
N PHE A 33 1.16 0.14 -3.72
CA PHE A 33 1.42 1.04 -2.59
C PHE A 33 2.84 1.57 -2.67
N VAL A 34 3.02 2.88 -2.46
CA VAL A 34 4.34 3.51 -2.50
C VAL A 34 4.69 4.00 -1.10
N CYS A 35 5.72 3.41 -0.50
CA CYS A 35 6.14 3.74 0.86
C CYS A 35 7.67 3.85 0.94
N SER A 36 8.17 4.98 1.41
CA SER A 36 9.61 5.26 1.55
C SER A 36 10.23 4.70 2.83
N SER A 37 9.43 4.20 3.77
CA SER A 37 9.93 3.62 5.02
C SER A 37 9.80 2.09 5.05
N THR A 38 10.92 1.43 5.33
CA THR A 38 11.00 -0.03 5.50
C THR A 38 10.08 -0.52 6.62
N LEU A 39 9.90 0.28 7.69
CA LEU A 39 9.00 -0.06 8.79
C LEU A 39 7.53 -0.03 8.35
N ALA A 40 7.08 0.96 7.58
CA ALA A 40 5.71 0.98 7.06
C ALA A 40 5.45 -0.21 6.14
N ARG A 41 6.43 -0.58 5.29
CA ARG A 41 6.35 -1.77 4.42
C ARG A 41 6.17 -3.06 5.24
N LEU A 42 7.02 -3.28 6.25
CA LEU A 42 6.95 -4.47 7.10
C LEU A 42 5.65 -4.55 7.90
N GLN A 43 5.09 -3.41 8.32
CA GLN A 43 3.80 -3.37 9.01
C GLN A 43 2.63 -3.62 8.03
N ALA A 44 2.68 -3.04 6.84
CA ALA A 44 1.62 -3.20 5.85
C ALA A 44 1.57 -4.62 5.26
N GLN A 45 2.71 -5.27 5.04
CA GLN A 45 2.77 -6.69 4.66
C GLN A 45 2.14 -7.61 5.72
N ARG A 46 2.18 -7.25 7.01
CA ARG A 46 1.50 -8.05 8.05
C ARG A 46 -0.02 -7.95 8.00
N LEU A 47 -0.56 -6.89 7.41
CA LEU A 47 -2.01 -6.66 7.34
C LEU A 47 -2.66 -7.36 6.16
N THR A 48 -1.88 -7.72 5.14
CA THR A 48 -2.41 -8.41 3.97
C THR A 48 -1.34 -9.26 3.31
N ASP A 49 -1.72 -10.51 3.03
CA ASP A 49 -0.99 -11.42 2.15
C ASP A 49 -1.80 -11.66 0.87
N ARG A 50 -2.60 -10.66 0.49
CA ARG A 50 -3.55 -10.78 -0.61
C ARG A 50 -2.83 -10.66 -1.94
N GLU A 51 -3.03 -11.67 -2.77
CA GLU A 51 -2.58 -11.68 -4.16
C GLU A 51 -3.16 -10.46 -4.92
N GLY A 52 -2.27 -9.70 -5.58
CA GLY A 52 -2.62 -8.45 -6.25
C GLY A 52 -2.46 -7.18 -5.40
N VAL A 53 -1.85 -7.25 -4.22
CA VAL A 53 -1.37 -6.09 -3.46
C VAL A 53 0.14 -6.10 -3.45
N GLU A 54 0.79 -5.03 -3.94
CA GLU A 54 2.24 -4.95 -3.99
C GLU A 54 2.80 -3.60 -3.52
N PHE A 55 4.00 -3.62 -2.94
CA PHE A 55 4.63 -2.46 -2.30
C PHE A 55 5.88 -2.01 -3.05
N PHE A 56 6.00 -0.71 -3.27
CA PHE A 56 7.04 -0.05 -4.04
C PHE A 56 7.65 1.10 -3.25
N ASP A 57 8.92 1.41 -3.53
CA ASP A 57 9.59 2.56 -2.91
C ASP A 57 9.45 3.83 -3.77
N ARG A 58 9.13 3.66 -5.06
CA ARG A 58 8.97 4.72 -6.04
C ARG A 58 7.62 4.63 -6.76
N MET A 59 7.04 5.78 -7.06
CA MET A 59 5.79 5.88 -7.80
C MET A 59 5.88 5.25 -9.20
N GLY A 60 6.98 5.48 -9.92
CA GLY A 60 7.15 4.95 -11.28
C GLY A 60 7.10 3.42 -11.34
N ASP A 61 7.67 2.73 -10.36
CA ASP A 61 7.65 1.26 -10.30
C ASP A 61 6.24 0.74 -10.01
N ALA A 62 5.50 1.44 -9.14
CA ALA A 62 4.12 1.13 -8.81
C ALA A 62 3.18 1.30 -10.02
N GLU A 63 3.32 2.40 -10.76
CA GLU A 63 2.52 2.67 -11.95
C GLU A 63 2.81 1.67 -13.07
N ALA A 64 4.09 1.37 -13.32
CA ALA A 64 4.50 0.38 -14.32
C ALA A 64 3.94 -1.01 -14.01
N TRP A 65 3.89 -1.41 -12.74
CA TRP A 65 3.25 -2.68 -12.36
C TRP A 65 1.73 -2.62 -12.47
N LEU A 66 1.10 -1.50 -12.08
CA LEU A 66 -0.36 -1.38 -12.04
C LEU A 66 -1.00 -1.29 -13.43
N PHE A 67 -0.34 -0.59 -14.36
CA PHE A 67 -0.83 -0.36 -15.72
C PHE A 67 -0.12 -1.21 -16.79
N GLY A 68 0.88 -1.99 -16.38
CA GLY A 68 1.57 -2.98 -17.23
C GLY A 68 0.87 -4.33 -17.29
#